data_AF-A0A2D6T2K7-F1
#
_entry.id   AF-A0A2D6T2K7-F1
#
_cell.length_a   1.000
_cell.length_b   1.000
_cell.length_c   1.000
_cell.angle_alpha   90.00
_cell.angle_beta   90.00
_cell.angle_gamma   90.00
#
_symmetry.space_group_name_H-M   'P 1'
#
loop_
_entity.id
_entity.type
_entity.pdbx_description
1 polymer ?
#
loop_
_entity_poly.entity_id
_entity_poly.type
_entity_poly.pdbx_seq_one_letter_code
_entity_poly.pdbx_strand_id
1 'polypeptide(L)'
;MPSKETTERLAPWFTLGVAIIAGLLAWLEYREHIDARRTDKTLEYVERYQKDPIFKASNELRIIMLHETETKNSGFRKITKKIKSSMTPGERTAIRKEIFSYMVNLVEKKKMQKYVMIMLDFYTTLSICASKNICSPNLVSSYFGKDLIGFINGYCPYLKKLESTWKRAFGKEITVFLKSRGHTKFFCGY
;
A
#
# COMPACT_ATOMS: atom_id res chain seq x y z
N MET A 1 -27.57 -28.13 54.65
CA MET A 1 -27.92 -26.72 54.42
C MET A 1 -26.70 -25.89 54.76
N PRO A 2 -26.12 -25.10 53.84
CA PRO A 2 -25.03 -24.19 54.18
C PRO A 2 -25.50 -23.20 55.25
N SER A 3 -24.67 -22.95 56.28
CA SER A 3 -25.02 -21.99 57.33
C SER A 3 -25.03 -20.57 56.74
N LYS A 4 -25.93 -19.69 57.23
CA LYS A 4 -26.03 -18.28 56.76
C LYS A 4 -24.67 -17.58 56.66
N GLU A 5 -23.78 -17.88 57.61
CA GLU A 5 -22.43 -17.32 57.70
C GLU A 5 -21.52 -17.69 56.51
N THR A 6 -21.66 -18.91 55.97
CA THR A 6 -20.90 -19.33 54.77
C THR A 6 -21.40 -18.67 53.49
N THR A 7 -22.69 -18.33 53.43
CA THR A 7 -23.29 -17.71 52.25
C THR A 7 -22.95 -16.21 52.18
N GLU A 8 -22.92 -15.52 53.32
CA GLU A 8 -22.54 -14.11 53.41
C GLU A 8 -21.07 -13.86 53.06
N ARG A 9 -20.18 -14.82 53.37
CA ARG A 9 -18.75 -14.70 53.00
C ARG A 9 -18.48 -15.03 51.53
N LEU A 10 -19.24 -15.93 50.90
CA LEU A 10 -18.98 -16.37 49.52
C LEU A 10 -19.64 -15.49 48.45
N ALA A 11 -20.79 -14.87 48.76
CA ALA A 11 -21.50 -13.98 47.84
C ALA A 11 -20.64 -12.83 47.24
N PRO A 12 -19.83 -12.07 48.02
CA PRO A 12 -19.00 -11.01 47.45
C PRO A 12 -17.89 -11.53 46.54
N TRP A 13 -17.31 -12.70 46.82
CA TRP A 13 -16.31 -13.30 45.95
C TRP A 13 -16.91 -13.80 44.63
N PHE A 14 -18.13 -14.32 44.67
CA PHE A 14 -18.84 -14.73 43.45
C PHE A 14 -19.19 -13.53 42.56
N THR A 15 -19.73 -12.45 43.15
CA THR A 15 -20.03 -11.21 42.40
C THR A 15 -18.78 -10.56 41.80
N LEU A 16 -17.67 -10.55 42.54
CA LEU A 16 -16.38 -10.11 42.01
C LEU A 16 -15.92 -10.98 40.83
N GLY A 17 -16.04 -12.31 40.95
CA GLY A 17 -15.72 -13.24 39.87
C GLY A 17 -16.55 -13.00 38.60
N VAL A 18 -17.87 -12.82 38.75
CA VAL A 18 -18.77 -12.51 37.63
C VAL A 18 -18.41 -11.17 36.99
N ALA A 19 -18.10 -10.13 37.79
CA ALA A 19 -17.72 -8.82 37.27
C ALA A 19 -16.41 -8.87 36.46
N ILE A 20 -15.42 -9.66 36.91
CA ILE A 20 -14.16 -9.86 36.19
C ILE A 20 -14.42 -10.55 34.85
N ILE A 21 -15.22 -11.62 34.83
CA ILE A 21 -15.56 -12.35 33.60
C ILE A 21 -16.31 -11.43 32.63
N ALA A 22 -17.29 -10.67 33.10
CA ALA A 22 -18.03 -9.71 32.28
C ALA A 22 -17.09 -8.63 31.70
N GLY A 23 -16.16 -8.11 32.50
CA GLY A 23 -15.14 -7.15 32.03
C GLY A 23 -14.21 -7.74 30.95
N LEU A 24 -13.79 -9.00 31.11
CA LEU A 24 -12.99 -9.70 30.11
C LEU A 24 -13.77 -9.94 28.80
N LEU A 25 -15.03 -10.35 28.89
CA LEU A 25 -15.89 -10.53 27.72
C LEU A 25 -16.14 -9.21 26.99
N ALA A 26 -16.46 -8.13 27.72
CA ALA A 26 -16.64 -6.81 27.14
C ALA A 26 -15.36 -6.31 26.44
N TRP A 27 -14.18 -6.60 27.00
CA TRP A 27 -12.91 -6.29 26.36
C TRP A 27 -12.68 -7.08 25.06
N LEU A 28 -13.02 -8.37 25.05
CA LEU A 28 -12.93 -9.21 23.84
C LEU A 28 -13.87 -8.71 22.75
N GLU A 29 -15.13 -8.47 23.08
CA GLU A 29 -16.15 -7.94 22.15
C GLU A 29 -15.73 -6.57 21.60
N TYR A 30 -15.16 -5.70 22.44
CA TYR A 30 -14.61 -4.42 22.00
C TYR A 30 -13.48 -4.58 20.96
N ARG A 31 -12.58 -5.56 21.15
CA ARG A 31 -11.51 -5.86 20.18
C ARG A 31 -12.07 -6.37 18.86
N GLU A 32 -13.01 -7.30 18.92
CA GLU A 32 -13.67 -7.84 17.72
C GLU A 32 -14.38 -6.73 16.94
N HIS A 33 -15.09 -5.83 17.62
CA HIS A 33 -15.72 -4.66 16.98
C HIS A 33 -14.73 -3.69 16.33
N ILE A 34 -13.53 -3.52 16.89
CA ILE A 34 -12.50 -2.69 16.26
C ILE A 34 -11.97 -3.37 14.99
N ASP A 35 -11.67 -4.66 15.05
CA ASP A 35 -11.10 -5.38 13.92
C ASP A 35 -12.11 -5.60 12.78
N ALA A 36 -13.39 -5.79 13.11
CA ALA A 36 -14.50 -5.76 12.16
C ALA A 36 -14.56 -4.40 11.45
N ARG A 37 -14.60 -3.28 12.19
CA ARG A 37 -14.62 -1.93 11.60
C ARG A 37 -13.40 -1.65 10.71
N ARG A 38 -12.21 -2.09 11.11
CA ARG A 38 -10.98 -1.96 10.29
C ARG A 38 -11.07 -2.77 9.01
N THR A 39 -11.69 -3.94 9.07
CA THR A 39 -11.92 -4.82 7.92
C THR A 39 -12.91 -4.18 6.96
N ASP A 40 -14.05 -3.71 7.46
CA ASP A 40 -15.06 -2.99 6.67
C ASP A 40 -14.45 -1.79 5.96
N LYS A 41 -13.65 -0.98 6.67
CA LYS A 41 -12.91 0.14 6.08
C LYS A 41 -11.92 -0.28 5.00
N THR A 42 -11.22 -1.40 5.16
CA THR A 42 -10.38 -1.91 4.07
C THR A 42 -11.21 -2.36 2.87
N LEU A 43 -12.36 -3.00 3.09
CA LEU A 43 -13.25 -3.45 2.02
C LEU A 43 -13.84 -2.25 1.24
N GLU A 44 -14.15 -1.13 1.89
CA GLU A 44 -14.52 0.12 1.21
C GLU A 44 -13.45 0.56 0.18
N TYR A 45 -12.17 0.40 0.49
CA TYR A 45 -11.08 0.69 -0.46
C TYR A 45 -11.00 -0.33 -1.60
N VAL A 46 -11.27 -1.60 -1.32
CA VAL A 46 -11.36 -2.65 -2.36
C VAL A 46 -12.47 -2.32 -3.35
N GLU A 47 -13.65 -1.96 -2.86
CA GLU A 47 -14.75 -1.54 -3.72
C GLU A 47 -14.40 -0.26 -4.50
N ARG A 48 -13.80 0.73 -3.84
CA ARG A 48 -13.41 1.99 -4.50
C ARG A 48 -12.37 1.76 -5.59
N TYR A 49 -11.48 0.79 -5.43
CA TYR A 49 -10.50 0.42 -6.46
C TYR A 49 -11.16 -0.09 -7.75
N GLN A 50 -12.33 -0.74 -7.61
CA GLN A 50 -13.11 -1.27 -8.73
C GLN A 50 -14.09 -0.24 -9.32
N LYS A 51 -14.17 0.96 -8.76
CA LYS A 51 -15.03 2.05 -9.23
C LYS A 51 -14.20 3.16 -9.88
N ASP A 52 -14.88 3.94 -10.71
CA ASP A 52 -14.27 5.14 -11.29
C ASP A 52 -14.03 6.22 -10.21
N PRO A 53 -12.96 7.01 -10.31
CA PRO A 53 -11.98 7.04 -11.41
C PRO A 53 -10.78 6.09 -11.27
N ILE A 54 -10.70 5.32 -10.16
CA ILE A 54 -9.51 4.52 -9.83
C ILE A 54 -9.37 3.34 -10.78
N PHE A 55 -10.46 2.63 -11.05
CA PHE A 55 -10.46 1.50 -11.96
C PHE A 55 -9.98 1.92 -13.36
N LYS A 56 -10.56 2.99 -13.91
CA LYS A 56 -10.12 3.57 -15.19
C LYS A 56 -8.65 3.98 -15.18
N ALA A 57 -8.19 4.68 -14.14
CA ALA A 57 -6.78 5.10 -14.04
C ALA A 57 -5.83 3.90 -14.02
N SER A 58 -6.14 2.88 -13.22
CA SER A 58 -5.36 1.64 -13.14
C SER A 58 -5.32 0.92 -14.49
N ASN A 59 -6.46 0.80 -15.17
CA ASN A 59 -6.54 0.11 -16.46
C ASN A 59 -5.81 0.86 -17.59
N GLU A 60 -5.95 2.19 -17.67
CA GLU A 60 -5.26 3.02 -18.68
C GLU A 60 -3.73 2.96 -18.52
N LEU A 61 -3.24 3.06 -17.27
CA LEU A 61 -1.82 2.88 -16.97
C LEU A 61 -1.33 1.50 -17.40
N ARG A 62 -2.12 0.44 -17.12
CA ARG A 62 -1.78 -0.93 -17.50
C ARG A 62 -1.73 -1.10 -19.01
N ILE A 63 -2.72 -0.60 -19.75
CA ILE A 63 -2.78 -0.68 -21.21
C ILE A 63 -1.56 0.00 -21.84
N ILE A 64 -1.22 1.21 -21.40
CA ILE A 64 -0.08 1.95 -21.95
C ILE A 64 1.23 1.22 -21.64
N MET A 65 1.39 0.71 -20.41
CA MET A 65 2.58 -0.04 -20.04
C MET A 65 2.70 -1.35 -20.82
N LEU A 66 1.61 -2.09 -21.01
CA LEU A 66 1.59 -3.32 -21.81
C LEU A 66 2.02 -3.03 -23.26
N HIS A 67 1.45 -2.00 -23.87
CA HIS A 67 1.83 -1.57 -25.22
C HIS A 67 3.33 -1.25 -25.31
N GLU A 68 3.90 -0.57 -24.33
CA GLU A 68 5.33 -0.25 -24.28
C GLU A 68 6.22 -1.47 -24.01
N THR A 69 5.73 -2.51 -23.34
CA THR A 69 6.52 -3.73 -23.11
C THR A 69 6.44 -4.73 -24.26
N GLU A 70 5.28 -4.86 -24.91
CA GLU A 70 5.04 -5.90 -25.91
C GLU A 70 5.49 -5.48 -27.32
N THR A 71 5.35 -4.20 -27.65
CA THR A 71 5.70 -3.69 -28.98
C THR A 71 7.19 -3.85 -29.26
N LYS A 72 7.54 -4.64 -30.29
CA LYS A 72 8.95 -4.93 -30.67
C LYS A 72 9.80 -3.67 -30.87
N ASN A 73 9.17 -2.57 -31.26
CA ASN A 73 9.82 -1.30 -31.60
C ASN A 73 9.69 -0.22 -30.51
N SER A 74 9.13 -0.53 -29.33
CA SER A 74 9.03 0.46 -28.25
C SER A 74 10.41 0.91 -27.75
N GLY A 75 10.50 2.16 -27.30
CA GLY A 75 11.74 2.67 -26.72
C GLY A 75 12.12 1.90 -25.46
N PHE A 76 11.14 1.53 -24.64
CA PHE A 76 11.39 0.75 -23.42
C PHE A 76 12.06 -0.60 -23.73
N ARG A 77 11.54 -1.35 -24.70
CA ARG A 77 12.09 -2.66 -25.07
C ARG A 77 13.48 -2.55 -25.68
N LYS A 78 13.77 -1.48 -26.43
CA LYS A 78 15.11 -1.20 -26.96
C LYS A 78 16.12 -0.97 -25.83
N ILE A 79 15.73 -0.25 -24.78
CA ILE A 79 16.58 0.02 -23.62
C ILE A 79 16.80 -1.27 -22.82
N THR A 80 15.74 -2.03 -22.52
CA THR A 80 15.85 -3.25 -21.70
C THR A 80 16.62 -4.38 -22.38
N LYS A 81 16.60 -4.48 -23.73
CA LYS A 81 17.45 -5.42 -24.48
C LYS A 81 18.95 -5.18 -24.31
N LYS A 82 19.37 -3.96 -23.95
CA LYS A 82 20.79 -3.64 -23.69
C LYS A 82 21.26 -4.22 -22.34
N ILE A 83 20.34 -4.60 -21.45
CA ILE A 83 20.67 -5.13 -20.13
C ILE A 83 21.24 -6.54 -20.26
N LYS A 84 22.52 -6.69 -19.89
CA LYS A 84 23.22 -7.98 -19.82
C LYS A 84 23.57 -8.31 -18.36
N SER A 85 23.66 -9.59 -18.01
CA SER A 85 24.10 -10.02 -16.67
C SER A 85 25.54 -9.61 -16.37
N SER A 86 26.39 -9.49 -17.39
CA SER A 86 27.81 -9.17 -17.31
C SER A 86 28.16 -7.67 -17.35
N MET A 87 27.19 -6.76 -17.16
CA MET A 87 27.46 -5.32 -17.24
C MET A 87 28.27 -4.78 -16.06
N THR A 88 29.20 -3.89 -16.36
CA THR A 88 29.96 -3.11 -15.37
C THR A 88 29.05 -2.17 -14.56
N PRO A 89 29.47 -1.72 -13.36
CA PRO A 89 28.70 -0.77 -12.56
C PRO A 89 28.39 0.56 -13.30
N GLY A 90 29.34 1.05 -14.10
CA GLY A 90 29.18 2.27 -14.89
C GLY A 90 28.10 2.12 -15.97
N GLU A 91 28.12 1.03 -16.73
CA GLU A 91 27.11 0.74 -17.76
C GLU A 91 25.71 0.57 -17.16
N ARG A 92 25.59 -0.12 -16.01
CA ARG A 92 24.31 -0.25 -15.29
C ARG A 92 23.75 1.11 -14.89
N THR A 93 24.61 2.02 -14.45
CA THR A 93 24.23 3.38 -14.07
C THR A 93 23.74 4.19 -15.27
N ALA A 94 24.42 4.07 -16.42
CA ALA A 94 24.01 4.72 -17.66
C ALA A 94 22.64 4.22 -18.15
N ILE A 95 22.42 2.90 -18.19
CA ILE A 95 21.11 2.34 -18.56
C ILE A 95 20.03 2.78 -17.58
N ARG A 96 20.31 2.80 -16.27
CA ARG A 96 19.34 3.26 -15.27
C ARG A 96 18.91 4.70 -15.54
N LYS A 97 19.83 5.59 -15.91
CA LYS A 97 19.51 6.96 -16.33
C LYS A 97 18.66 7.00 -17.61
N GLU A 98 18.96 6.16 -18.59
CA GLU A 98 18.18 6.04 -19.84
C GLU A 98 16.73 5.59 -19.56
N ILE A 99 16.55 4.55 -18.74
CA ILE A 99 15.23 4.08 -18.28
C ILE A 99 14.49 5.19 -17.53
N PHE A 100 15.19 5.88 -16.62
CA PHE A 100 14.60 6.94 -15.82
C PHE A 100 14.05 8.07 -16.69
N SER A 101 14.87 8.56 -17.64
CA SER A 101 14.47 9.58 -18.60
C SER A 101 13.32 9.10 -19.49
N TYR A 102 13.35 7.85 -19.94
CA TYR A 102 12.28 7.28 -20.74
C TYR A 102 10.94 7.26 -19.99
N MET A 103 10.93 6.77 -18.74
CA MET A 103 9.71 6.67 -17.93
C MET A 103 9.10 8.04 -17.63
N VAL A 104 9.94 9.04 -17.30
CA VAL A 104 9.49 10.42 -17.13
C VAL A 104 8.82 10.93 -18.41
N ASN A 105 9.51 10.79 -19.55
CA ASN A 105 8.99 11.25 -20.84
C ASN A 105 7.71 10.51 -21.26
N LEU A 106 7.61 9.22 -20.97
CA LEU A 106 6.44 8.42 -21.25
C LEU A 106 5.23 8.98 -20.50
N VAL A 107 5.39 9.23 -19.19
CA VAL A 107 4.30 9.73 -18.35
C VAL A 107 3.81 11.10 -18.82
N GLU A 108 4.74 11.99 -19.17
CA GLU A 108 4.43 13.36 -19.62
C GLU A 108 3.83 13.39 -21.02
N LYS A 109 4.47 12.73 -21.99
CA LYS A 109 4.05 12.78 -23.40
C LYS A 109 2.76 12.02 -23.67
N LYS A 110 2.53 10.90 -22.98
CA LYS A 110 1.32 10.08 -23.16
C LYS A 110 0.15 10.52 -22.29
N LYS A 111 0.24 11.71 -21.66
CA LYS A 111 -0.79 12.26 -20.76
C LYS A 111 -1.16 11.30 -19.62
N MET A 112 -0.24 10.41 -19.21
CA MET A 112 -0.46 9.46 -18.12
C MET A 112 -0.43 10.16 -16.77
N GLN A 113 0.12 11.37 -16.69
CA GLN A 113 0.21 12.17 -15.46
C GLN A 113 -1.09 12.16 -14.67
N LYS A 114 -2.24 12.40 -15.31
CA LYS A 114 -3.54 12.38 -14.62
C LYS A 114 -3.79 11.05 -13.92
N TYR A 115 -3.56 9.93 -14.60
CA TYR A 115 -3.80 8.60 -14.06
C TYR A 115 -2.79 8.23 -12.97
N VAL A 116 -1.51 8.60 -13.16
CA VAL A 116 -0.48 8.40 -12.12
C VAL A 116 -0.85 9.18 -10.85
N MET A 117 -1.33 10.42 -10.98
CA MET A 117 -1.74 11.22 -9.83
C MET A 117 -2.98 10.67 -9.11
N ILE A 118 -3.98 10.16 -9.86
CA ILE A 118 -5.15 9.49 -9.28
C ILE A 118 -4.73 8.26 -8.46
N MET A 119 -3.86 7.42 -9.02
CA MET A 119 -3.38 6.22 -8.34
C MET A 119 -2.48 6.56 -7.15
N LEU A 120 -1.65 7.60 -7.27
CA LEU A 120 -0.81 8.08 -6.19
C LEU A 120 -1.66 8.54 -4.99
N ASP A 121 -2.69 9.36 -5.25
CA ASP A 121 -3.61 9.84 -4.21
C ASP A 121 -4.33 8.67 -3.50
N PHE A 122 -4.86 7.73 -4.28
CA PHE A 122 -5.51 6.53 -3.76
C PHE A 122 -4.57 5.72 -2.87
N TYR A 123 -3.38 5.38 -3.37
CA TYR A 123 -2.43 4.56 -2.63
C TYR A 123 -1.82 5.27 -1.43
N THR A 124 -1.59 6.57 -1.50
CA THR A 124 -1.14 7.36 -0.34
C THR A 124 -2.20 7.35 0.74
N THR A 125 -3.47 7.60 0.40
CA THR A 125 -4.57 7.62 1.39
C THR A 125 -4.79 6.25 2.01
N LEU A 126 -4.76 5.18 1.20
CA LEU A 126 -4.82 3.80 1.66
C LEU A 126 -3.68 3.45 2.61
N SER A 127 -2.44 3.83 2.26
CA SER A 127 -1.25 3.58 3.08
C SER A 127 -1.32 4.32 4.41
N ILE A 128 -1.80 5.57 4.43
CA ILE A 128 -2.03 6.33 5.67
C ILE A 128 -3.09 5.63 6.52
N CYS A 129 -4.21 5.20 5.93
CA CYS A 129 -5.28 4.50 6.63
C CYS A 129 -4.77 3.23 7.34
N ALA A 130 -3.95 2.44 6.64
CA ALA A 130 -3.33 1.24 7.19
C ALA A 130 -2.29 1.59 8.27
N SER A 131 -1.38 2.54 8.02
CA SER A 131 -0.37 2.95 9.00
C SER A 131 -0.96 3.55 10.28
N LYS A 132 -2.17 4.12 10.22
CA LYS A 132 -2.89 4.65 11.38
C LYS A 132 -3.80 3.63 12.06
N ASN A 133 -3.77 2.36 11.65
CA ASN A 133 -4.66 1.30 12.16
C ASN A 133 -6.16 1.63 12.06
N ILE A 134 -6.53 2.46 11.08
CA ILE A 134 -7.93 2.75 10.71
C ILE A 134 -8.42 1.65 9.76
N CYS A 135 -7.60 1.28 8.79
CA CYS A 135 -7.77 0.12 7.92
C CYS A 135 -6.97 -1.06 8.48
N SER A 136 -7.40 -2.30 8.19
CA SER A 136 -6.64 -3.51 8.53
C SER A 136 -5.32 -3.58 7.73
N PRO A 137 -4.13 -3.45 8.36
CA PRO A 137 -2.85 -3.45 7.62
C PRO A 137 -2.56 -4.79 6.94
N ASN A 138 -3.05 -5.89 7.52
CA ASN A 138 -2.93 -7.26 7.00
C ASN A 138 -3.67 -7.39 5.68
N LEU A 139 -4.94 -6.98 5.66
CA LEU A 139 -5.74 -7.02 4.44
C LEU A 139 -5.20 -6.06 3.38
N VAL A 140 -4.81 -4.84 3.75
CA VAL A 140 -4.22 -3.89 2.78
C VAL A 140 -2.96 -4.47 2.14
N SER A 141 -2.06 -5.07 2.93
CA SER A 141 -0.85 -5.71 2.40
C SER A 141 -1.16 -6.91 1.52
N SER A 142 -2.18 -7.70 1.86
CA SER A 142 -2.58 -8.89 1.10
C SER A 142 -3.21 -8.52 -0.24
N TYR A 143 -4.15 -7.58 -0.26
CA TYR A 143 -4.86 -7.16 -1.47
C TYR A 143 -4.02 -6.24 -2.36
N PHE A 144 -3.34 -5.25 -1.77
CA PHE A 144 -2.71 -4.17 -2.52
C PHE A 144 -1.19 -4.20 -2.47
N GLY A 145 -0.55 -5.05 -1.67
CA GLY A 145 0.91 -5.03 -1.49
C GLY A 145 1.67 -5.16 -2.81
N LYS A 146 1.27 -6.10 -3.67
CA LYS A 146 1.90 -6.30 -4.98
C LYS A 146 1.70 -5.08 -5.90
N ASP A 147 0.50 -4.53 -5.93
CA ASP A 147 0.16 -3.39 -6.77
C ASP A 147 0.85 -2.11 -6.30
N LEU A 148 0.94 -1.88 -4.99
CA LEU A 148 1.69 -0.78 -4.36
C LEU A 148 3.18 -0.85 -4.72
N ILE A 149 3.79 -2.04 -4.61
CA ILE A 149 5.19 -2.26 -4.99
C ILE A 149 5.38 -2.00 -6.49
N GLY A 150 4.50 -2.55 -7.33
CA GLY A 150 4.54 -2.35 -8.78
C GLY A 150 4.40 -0.88 -9.16
N PHE A 151 3.47 -0.16 -8.53
CA PHE A 151 3.23 1.26 -8.76
C PHE A 151 4.44 2.11 -8.35
N ILE A 152 4.95 1.95 -7.13
CA ILE A 152 6.12 2.72 -6.67
C ILE A 152 7.34 2.41 -7.55
N ASN A 153 7.60 1.16 -7.88
CA ASN A 153 8.76 0.81 -8.69
C ASN A 153 8.64 1.30 -10.14
N GLY A 154 7.45 1.17 -10.73
CA GLY A 154 7.20 1.59 -12.12
C GLY A 154 7.25 3.10 -12.30
N TYR A 155 6.68 3.86 -11.37
CA TYR A 155 6.54 5.31 -11.51
C TYR A 155 7.55 6.10 -10.68
N CYS A 156 8.45 5.45 -9.94
CA CYS A 156 9.50 6.10 -9.16
C CYS A 156 10.25 7.21 -9.91
N PRO A 157 10.68 7.03 -11.18
CA PRO A 157 11.35 8.09 -11.91
C PRO A 157 10.55 9.39 -12.02
N TYR A 158 9.27 9.23 -12.30
CA TYR A 158 8.35 10.35 -12.43
C TYR A 158 8.06 10.99 -11.07
N LEU A 159 7.83 10.17 -10.03
CA LEU A 159 7.62 10.68 -8.66
C LEU A 159 8.83 11.51 -8.20
N LYS A 160 10.06 11.02 -8.37
CA LYS A 160 11.27 11.78 -8.02
C LYS A 160 11.41 13.11 -8.77
N LYS A 161 11.00 13.17 -10.04
CA LYS A 161 10.94 14.44 -10.78
C LYS A 161 9.92 15.40 -10.16
N LEU A 162 8.76 14.90 -9.74
CA LEU A 162 7.79 15.72 -9.02
C LEU A 162 8.36 16.21 -7.68
N GLU A 163 9.10 15.38 -6.95
CA GLU A 163 9.72 15.80 -5.69
C GLU A 163 10.72 16.93 -5.88
N SER A 164 11.59 16.84 -6.89
CA SER A 164 12.56 17.90 -7.17
C SER A 164 11.89 19.20 -7.62
N THR A 165 10.75 19.10 -8.30
CA THR A 165 9.98 20.25 -8.80
C THR A 165 9.18 20.93 -7.68
N TRP A 166 8.49 20.15 -6.85
CA TRP A 166 7.52 20.65 -5.87
C TRP A 166 8.03 20.63 -4.43
N LYS A 167 9.27 20.16 -4.19
CA LYS A 167 9.90 20.03 -2.85
C LYS A 167 9.03 19.25 -1.85
N ARG A 168 8.27 18.27 -2.33
CA ARG A 168 7.39 17.39 -1.53
C ARG A 168 7.76 15.94 -1.77
N ALA A 169 7.79 15.12 -0.73
CA ALA A 169 8.08 13.70 -0.86
C ALA A 169 6.82 12.92 -1.33
N PHE A 170 6.78 12.52 -2.60
CA PHE A 170 5.66 11.80 -3.18
C PHE A 170 5.86 10.29 -3.04
N GLY A 171 4.86 9.59 -2.51
CA GLY A 171 4.94 8.13 -2.30
C GLY A 171 5.72 7.71 -1.05
N LYS A 172 6.15 8.67 -0.23
CA LYS A 172 6.80 8.40 1.07
C LYS A 172 5.92 7.54 1.96
N GLU A 173 4.64 7.88 2.10
CA GLU A 173 3.68 7.16 2.95
C GLU A 173 3.51 5.72 2.48
N ILE A 174 3.49 5.50 1.17
CA ILE A 174 3.41 4.18 0.57
C ILE A 174 4.66 3.37 0.93
N THR A 175 5.85 3.93 0.76
CA THR A 175 7.09 3.21 1.08
C THR A 175 7.26 2.95 2.58
N VAL A 176 6.87 3.90 3.45
CA VAL A 176 6.86 3.70 4.90
C VAL A 176 5.95 2.54 5.28
N PHE A 177 4.73 2.51 4.74
CA PHE A 177 3.81 1.40 4.94
C PHE A 177 4.43 0.08 4.45
N LEU A 178 4.91 0.01 3.21
CA LEU A 178 5.48 -1.24 2.68
C LEU A 178 6.71 -1.73 3.49
N LYS A 179 7.57 -0.81 3.95
CA LYS A 179 8.69 -1.12 4.86
C LYS A 179 8.23 -1.72 6.18
N SER A 180 7.16 -1.17 6.78
CA SER A 180 6.60 -1.73 8.02
C SER A 180 5.98 -3.11 7.83
N ARG A 181 5.83 -3.59 6.58
CA ARG A 181 5.39 -4.95 6.24
C ARG A 181 6.52 -5.86 5.77
N GLY A 182 7.78 -5.43 5.91
CA GLY A 182 8.96 -6.22 5.54
C GLY A 182 9.39 -6.12 4.08
N HIS A 183 8.76 -5.26 3.28
CA HIS A 183 9.23 -4.98 1.93
C HIS A 183 10.33 -3.92 1.97
N THR A 184 11.56 -4.28 1.59
CA THR A 184 12.74 -3.37 1.70
C THR A 184 13.37 -3.02 0.36
N LYS A 185 13.01 -3.71 -0.72
CA LYS A 185 13.60 -3.53 -2.05
C LYS A 185 12.69 -2.68 -2.93
N PHE A 186 12.95 -1.37 -2.96
CA PHE A 186 12.29 -0.43 -3.86
C PHE A 186 13.30 0.27 -4.75
N PHE A 187 12.90 0.56 -5.99
CA PHE A 187 13.70 1.40 -6.89
C PHE A 187 13.75 2.86 -6.40
N CYS A 188 12.73 3.28 -5.67
CA CYS A 188 12.67 4.54 -4.97
C CYS A 188 13.25 4.38 -3.57
N GLY A 189 14.53 4.75 -3.42
CA GLY A 189 15.19 4.84 -2.12
C GLY A 189 14.65 6.01 -1.31
N TYR A 190 13.52 5.79 -0.64
CA TYR A 190 13.12 6.48 0.58
C TYR A 190 13.52 5.63 1.79
#